data_AF-A0AAV5HGD0-F1
#
_entry.id   AF-A0AAV5HGD0-F1
#
_cell.length_a   1.000
_cell.length_b   1.000
_cell.length_c   1.000
_cell.angle_alpha   90.00
_cell.angle_beta   90.00
_cell.angle_gamma   90.00
#
_symmetry.space_group_name_H-M   'P 1'
#
loop_
_entity.id
_entity.type
_entity.pdbx_description
1 polymer ?
#
loop_
_entity_poly.entity_id
_entity_poly.type
_entity_poly.pdbx_seq_one_letter_code
_entity_poly.pdbx_strand_id
1 'polypeptide(L)'
;MSQKLLDHSTDLQKLVEDGYELEIRGAFALVHHIPYVNQQAEVLYGTLVSPLSLSNNAAIKPETHVIYFIGEHPCDKNGDKLSCITHQDLTQDLGSGIIINHSFSNKPIEGYKDYYEKFVQYIKIISAPALSIDRNATAQTYCTASEDSNTVFQYHDTNSSRASITAISEKLASQNIGIIGLGGSGSYVLDLVSKCPVQNIHLYDADHFYQHNAFRAPGAADMSDLNACGTKAEYFHEKYSHIHKNIHAHNIYIDEDNVSSLNGLNFVFICIDKGDSKKIITQYLIDNSIPFIDTGIGVTSVENFLLGQVRSTLVTPDSQTGLSSIDMNIDDDIDNAYKTNIQIAELNCLSACLAIIQWKKYCGFYQDVRKYTTDVYSINDGVLAHENTSAL
;
A
#
# COMPACT_ATOMS: atom_id res chain seq x y z
N MET A 1 15.87 3.90 2.02
CA MET A 1 16.12 2.79 2.95
C MET A 1 16.17 1.42 2.24
N SER A 2 17.36 0.85 2.03
CA SER A 2 17.41 -0.55 1.56
C SER A 2 16.76 -1.46 2.62
N GLN A 3 15.55 -1.97 2.36
CA GLN A 3 14.80 -2.89 3.23
C GLN A 3 15.70 -4.02 3.73
N LYS A 4 16.59 -4.51 2.86
CA LYS A 4 17.62 -5.52 3.16
C LYS A 4 18.51 -5.14 4.34
N LEU A 5 18.87 -3.86 4.49
CA LEU A 5 19.71 -3.41 5.59
C LEU A 5 18.97 -3.51 6.93
N LEU A 6 17.70 -3.11 7.00
CA LEU A 6 16.90 -3.34 8.20
C LEU A 6 16.74 -4.83 8.45
N ASP A 7 16.37 -5.61 7.42
CA ASP A 7 16.18 -7.07 7.53
C ASP A 7 17.42 -7.83 8.04
N HIS A 8 18.61 -7.27 7.87
CA HIS A 8 19.87 -7.84 8.32
C HIS A 8 20.45 -7.18 9.58
N SER A 9 19.82 -6.13 10.12
CA SER A 9 20.33 -5.34 11.27
C SER A 9 19.28 -5.27 12.39
N THR A 10 19.34 -6.23 13.32
CA THR A 10 18.38 -6.37 14.42
C THR A 10 18.31 -5.14 15.33
N ASP A 11 19.41 -4.40 15.47
CA ASP A 11 19.49 -3.19 16.28
C ASP A 11 18.74 -2.01 15.63
N LEU A 12 18.91 -1.82 14.32
CA LEU A 12 18.19 -0.80 13.56
C LEU A 12 16.70 -1.10 13.44
N GLN A 13 16.32 -2.38 13.24
CA GLN A 13 14.92 -2.80 13.28
C GLN A 13 14.27 -2.46 14.61
N LYS A 14 14.96 -2.74 15.71
CA LYS A 14 14.43 -2.47 17.04
C LYS A 14 14.16 -0.98 17.28
N LEU A 15 14.97 -0.07 16.72
CA LEU A 15 14.67 1.37 16.78
C LEU A 15 13.32 1.69 16.10
N VAL A 16 13.07 1.11 14.93
CA VAL A 16 11.81 1.31 14.21
C VAL A 16 10.64 0.68 14.96
N GLU A 17 10.80 -0.54 15.48
CA GLU A 17 9.78 -1.24 16.27
C GLU A 17 9.40 -0.50 17.54
N ASP A 18 10.38 0.13 18.20
CA ASP A 18 10.16 0.99 19.37
C ASP A 18 9.64 2.39 18.99
N GLY A 19 9.34 2.64 17.72
CA GLY A 19 8.62 3.83 17.25
C GLY A 19 9.48 5.04 16.91
N TYR A 20 10.80 4.88 16.80
CA TYR A 20 11.70 5.97 16.39
C TYR A 20 11.70 6.19 14.88
N GLU A 21 11.76 7.46 14.47
CA GLU A 21 11.84 7.87 13.06
C GLU A 21 13.25 7.67 12.50
N LEU A 22 13.59 6.45 12.09
CA LEU A 22 14.90 6.12 11.53
C LEU A 22 14.93 6.35 10.01
N GLU A 23 15.90 7.13 9.53
CA GLU A 23 16.26 7.28 8.12
C GLU A 23 17.70 6.80 7.90
N ILE A 24 17.94 6.05 6.81
CA ILE A 24 19.31 5.75 6.34
C ILE A 24 19.55 6.56 5.07
N ARG A 25 20.50 7.50 5.14
CA ARG A 25 20.85 8.39 4.03
C ARG A 25 22.35 8.36 3.78
N GLY A 26 22.75 7.90 2.59
CA GLY A 26 24.15 7.69 2.26
C GLY A 26 24.82 6.70 3.22
N ALA A 27 25.91 7.14 3.86
CA ALA A 27 26.66 6.37 4.86
C ALA A 27 26.25 6.70 6.32
N PHE A 28 25.04 7.23 6.53
CA PHE A 28 24.59 7.71 7.83
C PHE A 28 23.23 7.13 8.21
N ALA A 29 23.04 6.90 9.51
CA ALA A 29 21.75 6.69 10.15
C ALA A 29 21.32 7.99 10.83
N LEU A 30 20.07 8.39 10.62
CA LEU A 30 19.45 9.59 11.17
C LEU A 30 18.23 9.17 12.00
N VAL A 31 18.10 9.69 13.21
CA VAL A 31 16.86 9.53 14.00
C VAL A 31 16.26 10.92 14.22
N HIS A 32 15.08 11.11 13.65
CA HIS A 32 14.36 12.39 13.63
C HIS A 32 13.49 12.59 14.88
N HIS A 33 12.91 13.78 14.97
CA HIS A 33 11.93 14.15 15.97
C HIS A 33 12.45 14.00 17.42
N ILE A 34 13.72 14.32 17.66
CA ILE A 34 14.31 14.25 19.00
C ILE A 34 13.96 15.51 19.79
N PRO A 35 13.12 15.44 20.84
CA PRO A 35 12.80 16.61 21.63
C PRO A 35 14.04 17.09 22.40
N TYR A 36 14.27 18.39 22.42
CA TYR A 36 15.35 19.02 23.17
C TYR A 36 14.93 20.42 23.62
N VAL A 37 15.70 21.02 24.53
CA VAL A 37 15.48 22.40 25.01
C VAL A 37 16.56 23.31 24.43
N ASN A 38 16.21 24.49 23.94
CA ASN A 38 17.18 25.48 23.46
C ASN A 38 17.63 26.46 24.56
N GLN A 39 18.46 27.44 24.22
CA GLN A 39 18.98 28.44 25.17
C GLN A 39 17.88 29.34 25.75
N GLN A 40 16.75 29.46 25.06
CA GLN A 40 15.57 30.23 25.48
C GLN A 40 14.61 29.41 26.38
N ALA A 41 14.99 28.19 26.74
CA ALA A 41 14.18 27.23 27.50
C ALA A 41 12.89 26.79 26.76
N GLU A 42 12.90 26.79 25.43
CA GLU A 42 11.81 26.32 24.58
C GLU A 42 12.03 24.85 24.17
N VAL A 43 10.95 24.07 24.08
CA VAL A 43 11.01 22.68 23.59
C VAL A 43 10.94 22.69 22.07
N LEU A 44 12.00 22.17 21.43
CA LEU A 44 12.14 22.03 19.99
C LEU A 44 12.44 20.57 19.62
N TYR A 45 12.48 20.27 18.31
CA TYR A 45 12.77 18.93 17.79
C TYR A 45 13.94 18.97 16.82
N GLY A 46 14.89 18.05 17.00
CA GLY A 46 16.10 17.94 16.20
C GLY A 46 16.29 16.54 15.63
N THR A 47 17.43 16.33 14.96
CA THR A 47 17.79 15.04 14.37
C THR A 47 19.17 14.60 14.85
N LEU A 48 19.27 13.38 15.35
CA LEU A 48 20.55 12.73 15.65
C LEU A 48 21.08 12.04 14.41
N VAL A 49 22.38 12.17 14.14
CA VAL A 49 23.02 11.59 12.95
C VAL A 49 24.27 10.82 13.38
N SER A 50 24.39 9.56 12.95
CA SER A 50 25.57 8.73 13.19
C SER A 50 26.09 8.14 11.88
N PRO A 51 27.43 8.13 11.66
CA PRO A 51 28.02 7.30 10.62
C PRO A 51 27.63 5.83 10.81
N LEU A 52 27.33 5.17 9.69
CA LEU A 52 26.88 3.79 9.64
C LEU A 52 28.00 2.89 9.10
N SER A 53 28.50 1.99 9.94
CA SER A 53 29.47 0.96 9.57
C SER A 53 28.72 -0.31 9.19
N LEU A 54 29.01 -0.84 8.01
CA LEU A 54 28.32 -1.99 7.42
C LEU A 54 29.30 -3.12 7.09
N SER A 55 28.86 -4.36 7.28
CA SER A 55 29.52 -5.58 6.78
C SER A 55 28.47 -6.53 6.23
N ASN A 56 28.64 -7.01 4.99
CA ASN A 56 27.68 -7.90 4.32
C ASN A 56 26.21 -7.42 4.40
N ASN A 57 25.98 -6.12 4.22
CA ASN A 57 24.66 -5.47 4.33
C ASN A 57 24.00 -5.55 5.72
N ALA A 58 24.74 -5.85 6.78
CA ALA A 58 24.30 -5.75 8.17
C ALA A 58 25.07 -4.62 8.88
N ALA A 59 24.39 -3.90 9.77
CA ALA A 59 25.02 -2.95 10.67
C ALA A 59 25.98 -3.69 11.61
N ILE A 60 27.19 -3.16 11.74
CA ILE A 60 28.17 -3.63 12.72
C ILE A 60 28.32 -2.62 13.84
N LYS A 61 29.06 -2.99 14.90
CA LYS A 61 29.31 -2.11 16.03
C LYS A 61 29.78 -0.71 15.58
N PRO A 62 29.21 0.39 16.10
CA PRO A 62 29.62 1.74 15.75
C PRO A 62 31.12 1.95 16.03
N GLU A 63 31.88 2.45 15.04
CA GLU A 63 33.32 2.72 15.17
C GLU A 63 33.62 3.88 16.13
N THR A 64 32.68 4.80 16.27
CA THR A 64 32.79 5.98 17.11
C THR A 64 31.59 6.13 18.03
N HIS A 65 31.86 6.65 19.24
CA HIS A 65 30.84 7.04 20.21
C HIS A 65 30.29 8.44 19.93
N VAL A 66 30.96 9.22 19.08
CA VAL A 66 30.51 10.56 18.67
C VAL A 66 29.22 10.44 17.86
N ILE A 67 28.28 11.34 18.12
CA ILE A 67 27.05 11.51 17.34
C ILE A 67 26.97 12.96 16.87
N TYR A 68 26.39 13.20 15.71
CA TYR A 68 26.13 14.54 15.20
C TYR A 68 24.68 14.92 15.47
N PHE A 69 24.40 16.23 15.41
CA PHE A 69 23.08 16.77 15.66
C PHE A 69 22.74 17.89 14.68
N ILE A 70 21.50 17.85 14.20
CA ILE A 70 20.88 18.89 13.38
C ILE A 70 19.82 19.58 14.25
N GLY A 71 19.99 20.89 14.44
CA GLY A 71 19.21 21.70 15.37
C GLY A 71 20.09 22.68 16.15
N GLU A 72 19.49 23.44 17.06
CA GLU A 72 20.22 24.29 18.01
C GLU A 72 20.90 23.44 19.10
N HIS A 73 21.83 24.02 19.86
CA HIS A 73 22.52 23.26 20.90
C HIS A 73 21.56 22.86 22.03
N PRO A 74 21.44 21.56 22.39
CA PRO A 74 20.63 21.12 23.52
C PRO A 74 21.07 21.70 24.86
N CYS A 75 20.11 22.19 25.63
CA CYS A 75 20.25 22.80 26.94
C CYS A 75 19.46 22.03 28.01
N ASP A 76 19.74 22.36 29.27
CA ASP A 76 18.91 21.98 30.40
C ASP A 76 17.62 22.82 30.45
N LYS A 77 16.79 22.58 31.45
CA LYS A 77 15.50 23.26 31.62
C LYS A 77 15.61 24.77 31.91
N ASN A 78 16.81 25.28 32.23
CA ASN A 78 17.06 26.69 32.50
C ASN A 78 17.70 27.40 31.30
N GLY A 79 17.96 26.68 30.20
CA GLY A 79 18.63 27.21 29.01
C GLY A 79 20.16 27.09 29.04
N ASP A 80 20.75 26.40 30.03
CA ASP A 80 22.18 26.17 30.11
C ASP A 80 22.61 24.95 29.28
N LYS A 81 23.68 25.06 28.49
CA LYS A 81 24.14 23.96 27.61
C LYS A 81 24.40 22.67 28.39
N LEU A 82 24.00 21.52 27.82
CA LEU A 82 24.25 20.20 28.40
C LEU A 82 25.76 19.84 28.36
N SER A 83 26.45 20.07 29.47
CA SER A 83 27.90 19.84 29.60
C SER A 83 28.31 18.36 29.55
N CYS A 84 27.40 17.43 29.83
CA CYS A 84 27.67 15.99 29.90
C CYS A 84 27.90 15.31 28.53
N ILE A 85 27.64 16.03 27.43
CA ILE A 85 27.77 15.52 26.06
C ILE A 85 28.55 16.46 25.13
N THR A 86 29.05 17.60 25.64
CA THR A 86 29.69 18.62 24.81
C THR A 86 30.92 18.09 24.09
N HIS A 87 31.01 18.34 22.78
CA HIS A 87 32.18 17.98 21.97
C HIS A 87 32.61 19.12 21.04
N GLN A 88 31.89 19.39 19.94
CA GLN A 88 32.20 20.51 19.04
C GLN A 88 30.94 21.20 18.52
N ASP A 89 30.98 22.53 18.51
CA ASP A 89 30.02 23.42 17.85
C ASP A 89 30.56 23.77 16.46
N LEU A 90 30.11 23.03 15.43
CA LEU A 90 30.56 23.19 14.06
C LEU A 90 29.42 22.86 13.10
N THR A 91 29.13 23.81 12.19
CA THR A 91 28.29 23.50 11.02
C THR A 91 29.14 22.83 9.96
N GLN A 92 28.77 21.61 9.55
CA GLN A 92 29.50 20.82 8.57
C GLN A 92 28.53 20.11 7.62
N ASP A 93 28.85 20.16 6.32
CA ASP A 93 28.19 19.34 5.30
C ASP A 93 28.85 17.96 5.26
N LEU A 94 28.06 16.92 5.51
CA LEU A 94 28.50 15.52 5.46
C LEU A 94 28.21 14.84 4.12
N GLY A 95 27.67 15.59 3.15
CA GLY A 95 27.18 15.09 1.87
C GLY A 95 25.77 14.50 1.96
N SER A 96 25.22 14.10 0.82
CA SER A 96 23.84 13.57 0.71
C SER A 96 22.76 14.51 1.28
N GLY A 97 23.00 15.83 1.25
CA GLY A 97 22.08 16.83 1.81
C GLY A 97 22.01 16.84 3.35
N ILE A 98 23.00 16.27 4.04
CA ILE A 98 23.07 16.25 5.51
C ILE A 98 23.98 17.39 5.99
N ILE A 99 23.38 18.43 6.57
CA ILE A 99 24.10 19.54 7.18
C ILE A 99 23.88 19.48 8.70
N ILE A 100 24.94 19.19 9.44
CA ILE A 100 24.91 19.13 10.91
C ILE A 100 25.31 20.47 11.51
N ASN A 101 24.88 20.74 12.75
CA ASN A 101 25.19 21.97 13.48
C ASN A 101 26.12 21.74 14.67
N HIS A 102 26.04 20.55 15.26
CA HIS A 102 26.77 20.18 16.47
C HIS A 102 27.24 18.72 16.40
N SER A 103 28.22 18.41 17.24
CA SER A 103 28.60 17.05 17.56
C SER A 103 28.70 16.86 19.06
N PHE A 104 28.37 15.65 19.51
CA PHE A 104 28.33 15.27 20.92
C PHE A 104 29.13 14.00 21.18
N SER A 105 29.66 13.89 22.39
CA SER A 105 30.42 12.74 22.86
C SER A 105 29.95 12.32 24.24
N ASN A 106 29.40 11.12 24.33
CA ASN A 106 29.11 10.40 25.56
C ASN A 106 29.68 8.99 25.38
N LYS A 107 30.78 8.66 26.06
CA LYS A 107 31.44 7.36 25.91
C LYS A 107 31.16 6.48 27.14
N PRO A 108 30.37 5.40 27.01
CA PRO A 108 30.29 4.36 28.03
C PRO A 108 31.65 3.67 28.22
N ILE A 109 31.89 3.07 29.40
CA ILE A 109 33.17 2.41 29.74
C ILE A 109 33.55 1.36 28.69
N GLU A 110 32.59 0.54 28.24
CA GLU A 110 32.80 -0.51 27.22
C GLU A 110 32.50 -0.06 25.78
N GLY A 111 32.16 1.22 25.61
CA GLY A 111 31.55 1.76 24.38
C GLY A 111 30.10 1.29 24.19
N TYR A 112 29.52 1.63 23.05
CA TYR A 112 28.18 1.17 22.67
C TYR A 112 28.26 -0.21 22.03
N LYS A 113 27.37 -1.13 22.43
CA LYS A 113 27.26 -2.48 21.87
C LYS A 113 26.84 -2.45 20.40
N ASP A 114 25.84 -1.64 20.07
CA ASP A 114 25.17 -1.57 18.78
C ASP A 114 24.58 -0.16 18.54
N TYR A 115 23.93 0.07 17.38
CA TYR A 115 23.33 1.36 17.07
C TYR A 115 22.11 1.68 17.92
N TYR A 116 21.33 0.67 18.30
CA TYR A 116 20.17 0.84 19.17
C TYR A 116 20.59 1.48 20.50
N GLU A 117 21.58 0.91 21.18
CA GLU A 117 22.07 1.43 22.46
C GLU A 117 22.62 2.85 22.30
N LYS A 118 23.37 3.11 21.23
CA LYS A 118 23.94 4.42 20.94
C LYS A 118 22.84 5.49 20.82
N PHE A 119 21.87 5.28 19.92
CA PHE A 119 20.81 6.27 19.68
C PHE A 119 19.95 6.46 20.93
N VAL A 120 19.44 5.38 21.53
CA VAL A 120 18.57 5.44 22.71
C VAL A 120 19.24 6.19 23.87
N GLN A 121 20.55 5.99 24.08
CA GLN A 121 21.28 6.70 25.12
C GLN A 121 21.35 8.22 24.86
N TYR A 122 21.64 8.64 23.64
CA TYR A 122 21.66 10.07 23.31
C TYR A 122 20.27 10.70 23.37
N ILE A 123 19.25 10.00 22.85
CA ILE A 123 17.85 10.43 22.92
C ILE A 123 17.45 10.65 24.38
N LYS A 124 17.78 9.70 25.28
CA LYS A 124 17.49 9.81 26.71
C LYS A 124 18.13 11.05 27.35
N ILE A 125 19.40 11.33 27.04
CA ILE A 125 20.11 12.48 27.63
C ILE A 125 19.51 13.80 27.12
N ILE A 126 19.31 13.91 25.81
CA ILE A 126 18.86 15.14 25.14
C ILE A 126 17.38 15.44 25.44
N SER A 127 16.54 14.41 25.52
CA SER A 127 15.09 14.54 25.74
C SER A 127 14.71 14.79 27.20
N ALA A 128 15.57 14.44 28.16
CA ALA A 128 15.24 14.53 29.58
C ALA A 128 14.82 15.95 30.05
N PRO A 129 15.54 17.03 29.66
CA PRO A 129 15.08 18.40 29.94
C PRO A 129 13.73 18.72 29.29
N ALA A 130 13.53 18.35 28.03
CA ALA A 130 12.29 18.63 27.29
C ALA A 130 11.08 17.95 27.96
N LEU A 131 11.21 16.67 28.33
CA LEU A 131 10.19 15.91 29.06
C LEU A 131 9.84 16.51 30.43
N SER A 132 10.77 17.24 31.05
CA SER A 132 10.52 17.92 32.32
C SER A 132 9.68 19.19 32.16
N ILE A 133 9.70 19.81 30.97
CA ILE A 133 8.94 21.02 30.61
C ILE A 133 7.59 20.61 29.99
N ASP A 134 7.60 19.73 29.00
CA ASP A 134 6.42 19.20 28.32
C ASP A 134 6.37 17.67 28.45
N ARG A 135 5.37 17.17 29.18
CA ARG A 135 5.18 15.72 29.38
C ARG A 135 4.71 14.98 28.13
N ASN A 136 4.23 15.70 27.11
CA ASN A 136 3.76 15.12 25.86
C ASN A 136 4.86 15.07 24.79
N ALA A 137 6.02 15.72 25.01
CA ALA A 137 7.14 15.65 24.09
C ALA A 137 7.62 14.20 23.95
N THR A 138 7.83 13.74 22.72
CA THR A 138 8.23 12.35 22.46
C THR A 138 9.20 12.26 21.27
N ALA A 139 10.12 11.30 21.35
CA ALA A 139 10.96 10.85 20.23
C ALA A 139 10.36 9.63 19.50
N GLN A 140 9.32 9.02 20.07
CA GLN A 140 8.67 7.82 19.54
C GLN A 140 7.33 8.22 18.92
N THR A 141 7.37 8.69 17.68
CA THR A 141 6.18 9.16 16.96
C THR A 141 5.46 8.04 16.21
N TYR A 142 6.13 6.90 16.00
CA TYR A 142 5.69 5.83 15.10
C TYR A 142 5.50 6.28 13.64
N CYS A 143 6.02 7.45 13.28
CA CYS A 143 6.12 7.88 11.89
C CYS A 143 7.31 7.17 11.22
N THR A 144 7.11 6.67 10.00
CA THR A 144 8.21 6.10 9.23
C THR A 144 8.85 7.20 8.42
N ALA A 145 10.11 7.55 8.71
CA ALA A 145 10.87 8.44 7.83
C ALA A 145 11.06 7.72 6.47
N SER A 146 10.48 8.26 5.39
CA SER A 146 10.63 7.68 4.06
C SER A 146 11.08 8.71 3.03
N GLU A 147 12.30 8.51 2.52
CA GLU A 147 12.63 8.74 1.12
C GLU A 147 13.34 7.49 0.59
N ASP A 148 12.58 6.40 0.39
CA ASP A 148 12.96 5.41 -0.61
C ASP A 148 12.36 5.77 -1.96
N SER A 149 13.22 6.03 -2.93
CA SER A 149 12.85 6.22 -4.32
C SER A 149 12.29 4.96 -5.01
N ASN A 150 12.36 3.78 -4.36
CA ASN A 150 12.06 2.49 -5.00
C ASN A 150 10.74 1.81 -4.56
N THR A 151 9.95 2.41 -3.66
CA THR A 151 8.63 1.86 -3.28
C THR A 151 7.50 2.42 -4.13
N VAL A 152 6.53 1.57 -4.48
CA VAL A 152 5.29 1.95 -5.20
C VAL A 152 4.26 2.62 -4.28
N PHE A 153 4.43 2.56 -2.97
CA PHE A 153 3.53 3.16 -2.00
C PHE A 153 3.98 4.57 -1.60
N GLN A 154 3.02 5.41 -1.20
CA GLN A 154 3.30 6.75 -0.65
C GLN A 154 3.95 6.70 0.74
N TYR A 155 3.71 5.62 1.48
CA TYR A 155 4.28 5.34 2.80
C TYR A 155 4.59 3.84 2.92
N HIS A 156 5.41 3.46 3.89
CA HIS A 156 5.86 2.07 4.03
C HIS A 156 4.73 1.12 4.42
N ASP A 157 4.72 -0.07 3.81
CA ASP A 157 3.89 -1.19 4.27
C ASP A 157 4.48 -1.80 5.53
N THR A 158 4.07 -1.27 6.68
CA THR A 158 4.44 -1.80 7.99
C THR A 158 3.65 -3.05 8.38
N ASN A 159 2.57 -3.37 7.66
CA ASN A 159 1.76 -4.54 7.95
C ASN A 159 2.49 -5.81 7.50
N SER A 160 3.06 -5.82 6.30
CA SER A 160 3.85 -6.95 5.81
C SER A 160 5.13 -7.16 6.63
N SER A 161 5.83 -6.08 6.99
CA SER A 161 7.07 -6.18 7.77
C SER A 161 6.82 -6.68 9.20
N ARG A 162 5.82 -6.12 9.90
CA ARG A 162 5.42 -6.56 11.25
C ARG A 162 5.02 -8.03 11.29
N ALA A 163 4.34 -8.51 10.24
CA ALA A 163 3.92 -9.90 10.12
C ALA A 163 5.03 -10.82 9.56
N SER A 164 6.20 -10.28 9.20
CA SER A 164 7.30 -11.03 8.56
C SER A 164 6.89 -11.73 7.26
N ILE A 165 5.99 -11.13 6.48
CA ILE A 165 5.48 -11.69 5.21
C ILE A 165 5.94 -10.91 3.97
N THR A 166 6.91 -10.00 4.09
CA THR A 166 7.41 -9.19 2.97
C THR A 166 7.74 -10.03 1.73
N ALA A 167 8.47 -11.14 1.89
CA ALA A 167 8.81 -12.05 0.79
C ALA A 167 7.58 -12.72 0.13
N ILE A 168 6.47 -12.87 0.87
CA ILE A 168 5.21 -13.37 0.32
C ILE A 168 4.51 -12.25 -0.46
N SER A 169 4.49 -11.03 0.08
CA SER A 169 3.94 -9.84 -0.58
C SER A 169 4.68 -9.50 -1.88
N GLU A 170 6.01 -9.69 -1.93
CA GLU A 170 6.85 -9.49 -3.12
C GLU A 170 6.43 -10.36 -4.31
N LYS A 171 5.71 -11.48 -4.11
CA LYS A 171 5.14 -12.28 -5.22
C LYS A 171 4.11 -11.51 -6.05
N LEU A 172 3.53 -10.45 -5.49
CA LEU A 172 2.60 -9.57 -6.19
C LEU A 172 3.31 -8.42 -6.91
N ALA A 173 4.62 -8.25 -6.67
CA ALA A 173 5.37 -7.13 -7.21
C ALA A 173 5.62 -7.26 -8.72
N SER A 174 6.01 -6.15 -9.35
CA SER A 174 6.35 -6.07 -10.78
C SER A 174 5.18 -6.33 -11.75
N GLN A 175 3.94 -6.46 -11.26
CA GLN A 175 2.76 -6.68 -12.10
C GLN A 175 2.12 -5.37 -12.55
N ASN A 176 1.72 -5.31 -13.82
CA ASN A 176 0.81 -4.31 -14.37
C ASN A 176 -0.61 -4.88 -14.33
N ILE A 177 -1.47 -4.33 -13.48
CA ILE A 177 -2.85 -4.79 -13.29
C ILE A 177 -3.81 -3.89 -14.05
N GLY A 178 -4.71 -4.47 -14.83
CA GLY A 178 -5.86 -3.77 -15.42
C GLY A 178 -7.15 -4.01 -14.64
N ILE A 179 -7.93 -2.96 -14.43
CA ILE A 179 -9.29 -3.04 -13.87
C ILE A 179 -10.23 -2.39 -14.87
N ILE A 180 -11.11 -3.19 -15.48
CA ILE A 180 -12.08 -2.73 -16.47
C ILE A 180 -13.45 -2.64 -15.81
N GLY A 181 -14.00 -1.43 -15.72
CA GLY A 181 -15.19 -1.11 -14.95
C GLY A 181 -14.86 -0.81 -13.49
N LEU A 182 -15.27 0.38 -13.03
CA LEU A 182 -15.10 0.92 -11.68
C LEU A 182 -16.45 1.20 -11.03
N GLY A 183 -17.46 0.38 -11.36
CA GLY A 183 -18.76 0.39 -10.68
C GLY A 183 -18.68 -0.13 -9.25
N GLY A 184 -19.48 -1.16 -8.96
CA GLY A 184 -19.49 -1.83 -7.66
C GLY A 184 -18.21 -2.64 -7.42
N SER A 185 -18.13 -3.83 -8.00
CA SER A 185 -17.02 -4.76 -7.75
C SER A 185 -15.65 -4.17 -8.10
N GLY A 186 -15.51 -3.49 -9.25
CA GLY A 186 -14.21 -2.98 -9.70
C GLY A 186 -13.60 -1.91 -8.80
N SER A 187 -14.43 -1.08 -8.15
CA SER A 187 -13.93 -0.10 -7.18
C SER A 187 -13.42 -0.76 -5.90
N TYR A 188 -14.07 -1.83 -5.41
CA TYR A 188 -13.56 -2.64 -4.30
C TYR A 188 -12.34 -3.48 -4.70
N VAL A 189 -12.23 -3.93 -5.96
CA VAL A 189 -11.00 -4.56 -6.47
C VAL A 189 -9.85 -3.55 -6.37
N LEU A 190 -10.04 -2.32 -6.84
CA LEU A 190 -9.04 -1.27 -6.71
C LEU A 190 -8.66 -1.02 -5.24
N ASP A 191 -9.65 -0.94 -4.35
CA ASP A 191 -9.38 -0.77 -2.90
C ASP A 191 -8.39 -1.81 -2.36
N LEU A 192 -8.53 -3.06 -2.80
CA LEU A 192 -7.68 -4.15 -2.33
C LEU A 192 -6.35 -4.24 -3.08
N VAL A 193 -6.34 -3.98 -4.40
CA VAL A 193 -5.12 -3.99 -5.23
C VAL A 193 -4.19 -2.84 -4.87
N SER A 194 -4.71 -1.64 -4.55
CA SER A 194 -3.89 -0.47 -4.20
C SER A 194 -3.05 -0.67 -2.92
N LYS A 195 -3.39 -1.68 -2.11
CA LYS A 195 -2.66 -2.09 -0.90
C LYS A 195 -1.63 -3.20 -1.18
N CYS A 196 -1.49 -3.63 -2.43
CA CYS A 196 -0.54 -4.66 -2.87
C CYS A 196 0.64 -4.00 -3.61
N PRO A 197 1.86 -4.56 -3.55
CA PRO A 197 3.06 -3.94 -4.12
C PRO A 197 3.16 -4.08 -5.65
N VAL A 198 2.03 -4.02 -6.36
CA VAL A 198 1.99 -4.13 -7.83
C VAL A 198 2.69 -2.93 -8.47
N GLN A 199 3.25 -3.10 -9.67
CA GLN A 199 4.05 -2.05 -10.29
C GLN A 199 3.19 -0.89 -10.78
N ASN A 200 2.11 -1.20 -11.51
CA ASN A 200 1.19 -0.23 -12.09
C ASN A 200 -0.24 -0.75 -11.99
N ILE A 201 -1.20 0.16 -11.76
CA ILE A 201 -2.63 -0.13 -11.75
C ILE A 201 -3.30 0.73 -12.83
N HIS A 202 -3.92 0.10 -13.82
CA HIS A 202 -4.60 0.76 -14.93
C HIS A 202 -6.11 0.65 -14.76
N LEU A 203 -6.78 1.80 -14.73
CA LEU A 203 -8.22 1.91 -14.51
C LEU A 203 -8.92 2.26 -15.83
N TYR A 204 -9.87 1.44 -16.29
CA TYR A 204 -10.62 1.68 -17.52
C TYR A 204 -12.12 1.86 -17.20
N ASP A 205 -12.59 3.11 -17.17
CA ASP A 205 -14.01 3.44 -17.00
C ASP A 205 -14.28 4.88 -17.48
N ALA A 206 -15.34 5.10 -18.25
CA ALA A 206 -15.74 6.42 -18.75
C ALA A 206 -17.06 6.93 -18.13
N ASP A 207 -17.70 6.16 -17.25
CA ASP A 207 -18.88 6.63 -16.52
C ASP A 207 -18.50 7.75 -15.55
N HIS A 208 -19.46 8.62 -15.26
CA HIS A 208 -19.33 9.64 -14.22
C HIS A 208 -19.61 9.04 -12.84
N PHE A 209 -18.97 9.60 -11.80
CA PHE A 209 -19.23 9.22 -10.41
C PHE A 209 -20.40 10.03 -9.85
N TYR A 210 -21.53 9.37 -9.62
CA TYR A 210 -22.75 9.98 -9.09
C TYR A 210 -23.07 9.50 -7.66
N GLN A 211 -23.99 10.21 -7.00
CA GLN A 211 -24.40 9.94 -5.62
C GLN A 211 -24.81 8.47 -5.38
N HIS A 212 -25.53 7.85 -6.31
CA HIS A 212 -25.95 6.45 -6.17
C HIS A 212 -24.75 5.47 -6.23
N ASN A 213 -23.63 5.85 -6.85
CA ASN A 213 -22.41 5.04 -6.86
C ASN A 213 -21.77 5.01 -5.47
N ALA A 214 -21.80 6.12 -4.72
CA ALA A 214 -21.22 6.21 -3.38
C ALA A 214 -21.82 5.20 -2.37
N PHE A 215 -23.07 4.76 -2.57
CA PHE A 215 -23.71 3.76 -1.70
C PHE A 215 -23.29 2.32 -1.98
N ARG A 216 -22.50 2.08 -3.03
CA ARG A 216 -22.12 0.74 -3.49
C ARG A 216 -20.64 0.60 -3.88
N ALA A 217 -19.84 1.59 -3.51
CA ALA A 217 -18.41 1.71 -3.75
C ALA A 217 -17.69 1.88 -2.39
N PRO A 218 -16.38 1.61 -2.30
CA PRO A 218 -15.61 1.80 -1.07
C PRO A 218 -15.46 3.29 -0.70
N GLY A 219 -15.22 3.52 0.59
CA GLY A 219 -15.01 4.84 1.15
C GLY A 219 -16.30 5.63 1.38
N ALA A 220 -16.13 6.90 1.75
CA ALA A 220 -17.23 7.83 1.99
C ALA A 220 -16.99 9.09 1.16
N ALA A 221 -17.51 9.10 -0.07
CA ALA A 221 -17.44 10.26 -0.94
C ALA A 221 -18.06 11.48 -0.25
N ASP A 222 -17.38 12.62 -0.29
CA ASP A 222 -17.89 13.85 0.28
C ASP A 222 -18.70 14.67 -0.75
N MET A 223 -19.28 15.79 -0.31
CA MET A 223 -20.08 16.64 -1.20
C MET A 223 -19.23 17.31 -2.27
N SER A 224 -17.94 17.59 -2.04
CA SER A 224 -17.05 18.12 -3.07
C SER A 224 -16.82 17.11 -4.18
N ASP A 225 -16.62 15.84 -3.83
CA ASP A 225 -16.46 14.75 -4.78
C ASP A 225 -17.68 14.64 -5.72
N LEU A 226 -18.88 14.68 -5.14
CA LEU A 226 -20.14 14.58 -5.89
C LEU A 226 -20.40 15.81 -6.76
N ASN A 227 -19.98 16.99 -6.32
CA ASN A 227 -20.13 18.24 -7.07
C ASN A 227 -19.10 18.38 -8.20
N ALA A 228 -17.94 17.72 -8.09
CA ALA A 228 -16.91 17.73 -9.13
C ALA A 228 -17.38 17.04 -10.42
N CYS A 229 -18.34 16.09 -10.31
CA CYS A 229 -18.89 15.34 -11.44
C CYS A 229 -17.81 14.71 -12.35
N GLY A 230 -16.68 14.27 -11.77
CA GLY A 230 -15.60 13.62 -12.52
C GLY A 230 -15.97 12.22 -13.00
N THR A 231 -15.12 11.65 -13.88
CA THR A 231 -15.26 10.23 -14.24
C THR A 231 -14.96 9.36 -13.03
N LYS A 232 -15.48 8.13 -13.01
CA LYS A 232 -15.14 7.15 -11.97
C LYS A 232 -13.64 6.88 -11.96
N ALA A 233 -13.00 6.76 -13.13
CA ALA A 233 -11.57 6.51 -13.23
C ALA A 233 -10.74 7.64 -12.60
N GLU A 234 -11.08 8.90 -12.85
CA GLU A 234 -10.43 10.06 -12.24
C GLU A 234 -10.67 10.13 -10.73
N TYR A 235 -11.94 10.03 -10.31
CA TYR A 235 -12.32 10.04 -8.89
C TYR A 235 -11.52 9.00 -8.09
N PHE A 236 -11.48 7.76 -8.57
CA PHE A 236 -10.76 6.70 -7.87
C PHE A 236 -9.24 6.83 -7.99
N HIS A 237 -8.71 7.35 -9.11
CA HIS A 237 -7.29 7.68 -9.20
C HIS A 237 -6.89 8.69 -8.13
N GLU A 238 -7.64 9.77 -7.97
CA GLU A 238 -7.35 10.79 -6.95
C GLU A 238 -7.36 10.19 -5.54
N LYS A 239 -8.41 9.44 -5.18
CA LYS A 239 -8.54 8.85 -3.83
C LYS A 239 -7.45 7.83 -3.53
N TYR A 240 -7.12 6.94 -4.47
CA TYR A 240 -6.16 5.86 -4.22
C TYR A 240 -4.70 6.26 -4.47
N SER A 241 -4.44 7.40 -5.13
CA SER A 241 -3.09 7.95 -5.25
C SER A 241 -2.47 8.37 -3.92
N HIS A 242 -3.29 8.53 -2.88
CA HIS A 242 -2.83 8.77 -1.50
C HIS A 242 -2.13 7.56 -0.86
N ILE A 243 -2.33 6.34 -1.38
CA ILE A 243 -1.65 5.13 -0.90
C ILE A 243 -0.66 4.58 -1.93
N HIS A 244 -0.97 4.66 -3.23
CA HIS A 244 -0.18 4.02 -4.29
C HIS A 244 0.21 5.03 -5.37
N LYS A 245 1.50 5.10 -5.71
CA LYS A 245 2.08 6.11 -6.61
C LYS A 245 1.69 5.90 -8.08
N ASN A 246 1.57 4.65 -8.50
CA ASN A 246 1.44 4.28 -9.93
C ASN A 246 0.02 3.80 -10.27
N ILE A 247 -0.94 4.72 -10.20
CA ILE A 247 -2.32 4.48 -10.67
C ILE A 247 -2.56 5.33 -11.91
N HIS A 248 -3.04 4.73 -12.98
CA HIS A 248 -3.27 5.39 -14.27
C HIS A 248 -4.75 5.30 -14.64
N ALA A 249 -5.43 6.45 -14.67
CA ALA A 249 -6.82 6.55 -15.11
C ALA A 249 -6.91 6.63 -16.64
N HIS A 250 -7.77 5.80 -17.22
CA HIS A 250 -8.14 5.80 -18.64
C HIS A 250 -9.64 6.00 -18.75
N ASN A 251 -10.05 7.20 -19.15
CA ASN A 251 -11.46 7.60 -19.28
C ASN A 251 -12.09 7.07 -20.58
N ILE A 252 -12.03 5.76 -20.80
CA ILE A 252 -12.50 5.10 -22.03
C ILE A 252 -13.29 3.85 -21.70
N TYR A 253 -14.23 3.51 -22.57
CA TYR A 253 -14.77 2.15 -22.65
C TYR A 253 -13.85 1.31 -23.54
N ILE A 254 -13.66 0.05 -23.17
CA ILE A 254 -12.92 -0.87 -24.04
C ILE A 254 -13.86 -1.40 -25.13
N ASP A 255 -13.40 -1.28 -26.37
CA ASP A 255 -14.09 -1.70 -27.60
C ASP A 255 -13.09 -2.31 -28.61
N GLU A 256 -13.57 -2.68 -29.79
CA GLU A 256 -12.76 -3.32 -30.85
C GLU A 256 -11.60 -2.44 -31.32
N ASP A 257 -11.77 -1.11 -31.30
CA ASP A 257 -10.79 -0.16 -31.82
C ASP A 257 -9.63 0.04 -30.82
N ASN A 258 -9.90 -0.09 -29.52
CA ASN A 258 -8.94 0.25 -28.47
C ASN A 258 -8.51 -0.91 -27.56
N VAL A 259 -9.07 -2.13 -27.69
CA VAL A 259 -8.73 -3.30 -26.85
C VAL A 259 -7.22 -3.60 -26.81
N SER A 260 -6.47 -3.19 -27.84
CA SER A 260 -5.01 -3.27 -27.86
C SER A 260 -4.30 -2.50 -26.74
N SER A 261 -4.97 -1.54 -26.08
CA SER A 261 -4.45 -0.83 -24.90
C SER A 261 -4.23 -1.76 -23.70
N LEU A 262 -4.81 -2.96 -23.69
CA LEU A 262 -4.60 -3.98 -22.67
C LEU A 262 -3.24 -4.70 -22.82
N ASN A 263 -2.48 -4.44 -23.89
CA ASN A 263 -1.16 -5.01 -24.10
C ASN A 263 -0.18 -4.61 -22.97
N GLY A 264 0.67 -5.54 -22.55
CA GLY A 264 1.66 -5.33 -21.49
C GLY A 264 1.10 -5.42 -20.06
N LEU A 265 -0.21 -5.65 -19.91
CA LEU A 265 -0.81 -6.02 -18.63
C LEU A 265 -0.46 -7.47 -18.29
N ASN A 266 -0.20 -7.73 -17.00
CA ASN A 266 0.10 -9.07 -16.51
C ASN A 266 -1.13 -9.79 -15.98
N PHE A 267 -2.15 -9.06 -15.57
CA PHE A 267 -3.41 -9.60 -15.08
C PHE A 267 -4.54 -8.58 -15.24
N VAL A 268 -5.75 -9.03 -15.56
CA VAL A 268 -6.92 -8.14 -15.75
C VAL A 268 -8.11 -8.58 -14.89
N PHE A 269 -8.77 -7.62 -14.25
CA PHE A 269 -10.08 -7.79 -13.63
C PHE A 269 -11.16 -7.19 -14.53
N ILE A 270 -12.13 -8.00 -14.93
CA ILE A 270 -13.28 -7.60 -15.74
C ILE A 270 -14.49 -7.43 -14.81
N CYS A 271 -14.88 -6.19 -14.58
CA CYS A 271 -15.92 -5.78 -13.63
C CYS A 271 -17.05 -4.98 -14.29
N ILE A 272 -17.38 -5.33 -15.53
CA ILE A 272 -18.49 -4.78 -16.32
C ILE A 272 -19.62 -5.80 -16.47
N ASP A 273 -20.79 -5.37 -16.93
CA ASP A 273 -21.94 -6.27 -17.19
C ASP A 273 -22.30 -6.37 -18.69
N LYS A 274 -21.73 -5.52 -19.55
CA LYS A 274 -22.08 -5.46 -20.97
C LYS A 274 -21.50 -6.65 -21.75
N GLY A 275 -22.36 -7.50 -22.31
CA GLY A 275 -21.99 -8.75 -22.98
C GLY A 275 -21.03 -8.56 -24.16
N ASP A 276 -21.33 -7.63 -25.07
CA ASP A 276 -20.51 -7.42 -26.28
C ASP A 276 -19.09 -6.95 -25.94
N SER A 277 -18.96 -5.98 -25.03
CA SER A 277 -17.65 -5.54 -24.54
C SER A 277 -16.89 -6.69 -23.86
N LYS A 278 -17.56 -7.53 -23.05
CA LYS A 278 -16.93 -8.70 -22.45
C LYS A 278 -16.37 -9.64 -23.50
N LYS A 279 -17.12 -9.95 -24.57
CA LYS A 279 -16.65 -10.85 -25.65
C LYS A 279 -15.35 -10.36 -26.28
N ILE A 280 -15.29 -9.08 -26.62
CA ILE A 280 -14.11 -8.47 -27.25
C ILE A 280 -12.90 -8.55 -26.30
N ILE A 281 -13.11 -8.16 -25.04
CA ILE A 281 -12.06 -8.16 -24.01
C ILE A 281 -11.56 -9.59 -23.74
N THR A 282 -12.45 -10.54 -23.46
CA THR A 282 -12.06 -11.91 -23.11
C THR A 282 -11.33 -12.57 -24.25
N GLN A 283 -11.80 -12.41 -25.49
CA GLN A 283 -11.14 -12.94 -26.68
C GLN A 283 -9.72 -12.37 -26.83
N TYR A 284 -9.56 -11.05 -26.73
CA TYR A 284 -8.25 -10.42 -26.82
C TYR A 284 -7.28 -10.91 -25.73
N LEU A 285 -7.74 -11.02 -24.49
CA LEU A 285 -6.91 -11.48 -23.37
C LEU A 285 -6.47 -12.94 -23.56
N ILE A 286 -7.36 -13.81 -24.06
CA ILE A 286 -7.02 -15.19 -24.42
C ILE A 286 -5.95 -15.21 -25.52
N ASP A 287 -6.17 -14.48 -26.61
CA ASP A 287 -5.27 -14.48 -27.77
C ASP A 287 -3.87 -13.97 -27.42
N ASN A 288 -3.77 -13.09 -26.41
CA ASN A 288 -2.51 -12.54 -25.91
C ASN A 288 -1.98 -13.24 -24.66
N SER A 289 -2.60 -14.34 -24.23
CA SER A 289 -2.19 -15.11 -23.03
C SER A 289 -2.11 -14.26 -21.75
N ILE A 290 -3.05 -13.32 -21.59
CA ILE A 290 -3.17 -12.48 -20.39
C ILE A 290 -4.21 -13.12 -19.47
N PRO A 291 -3.84 -13.61 -18.27
CA PRO A 291 -4.79 -14.16 -17.32
C PRO A 291 -5.74 -13.08 -16.80
N PHE A 292 -6.97 -13.48 -16.50
CA PHE A 292 -7.98 -12.53 -16.01
C PHE A 292 -9.01 -13.18 -15.10
N ILE A 293 -9.70 -12.34 -14.33
CA ILE A 293 -10.89 -12.72 -13.58
C ILE A 293 -12.09 -11.90 -14.05
N ASP A 294 -13.19 -12.57 -14.36
CA ASP A 294 -14.52 -11.95 -14.51
C ASP A 294 -15.26 -11.98 -13.16
N THR A 295 -15.85 -10.85 -12.81
CA THR A 295 -16.76 -10.74 -11.67
C THR A 295 -18.20 -10.61 -12.15
N GLY A 296 -19.11 -11.36 -11.55
CA GLY A 296 -20.54 -11.29 -11.84
C GLY A 296 -21.38 -11.15 -10.58
N ILE A 297 -22.41 -10.31 -10.64
CA ILE A 297 -23.42 -10.18 -9.60
C ILE A 297 -24.79 -10.27 -10.26
N GLY A 298 -25.60 -11.22 -9.81
CA GLY A 298 -26.98 -11.37 -10.27
C GLY A 298 -27.91 -11.28 -9.08
N VAL A 299 -28.64 -10.18 -8.95
CA VAL A 299 -29.59 -9.95 -7.85
C VAL A 299 -30.96 -9.60 -8.42
N THR A 300 -31.98 -10.22 -7.86
CA THR A 300 -33.38 -10.03 -8.24
C THR A 300 -34.24 -9.81 -7.01
N SER A 301 -35.27 -8.98 -7.14
CA SER A 301 -36.26 -8.77 -6.08
C SER A 301 -37.44 -9.72 -6.27
N VAL A 302 -37.77 -10.48 -5.22
CA VAL A 302 -38.91 -11.42 -5.19
C VAL A 302 -39.62 -11.24 -3.85
N GLU A 303 -40.92 -10.89 -3.88
CA GLU A 303 -41.77 -10.79 -2.68
C GLU A 303 -41.17 -9.93 -1.54
N ASN A 304 -40.49 -8.83 -1.87
CA ASN A 304 -39.76 -7.92 -0.96
C ASN A 304 -38.44 -8.48 -0.37
N PHE A 305 -37.97 -9.62 -0.85
CA PHE A 305 -36.63 -10.13 -0.56
C PHE A 305 -35.72 -9.97 -1.77
N LEU A 306 -34.42 -9.93 -1.52
CA LEU A 306 -33.42 -10.00 -2.58
C LEU A 306 -32.87 -11.42 -2.63
N LEU A 307 -32.93 -12.00 -3.82
CA LEU A 307 -32.36 -13.29 -4.15
C LEU A 307 -31.24 -13.08 -5.14
N GLY A 308 -30.21 -13.92 -5.12
CA GLY A 308 -29.15 -13.79 -6.09
C GLY A 308 -27.89 -14.56 -5.78
N GLN A 309 -26.85 -14.23 -6.56
CA GLN A 309 -25.54 -14.85 -6.45
C GLN A 309 -24.43 -13.87 -6.81
N VAL A 310 -23.26 -14.12 -6.23
CA VAL A 310 -21.99 -13.46 -6.55
C VAL A 310 -21.07 -14.51 -7.15
N ARG A 311 -20.44 -14.19 -8.28
CA ARG A 311 -19.52 -15.09 -9.00
C ARG A 311 -18.17 -14.42 -9.25
N SER A 312 -17.12 -15.22 -9.14
CA SER A 312 -15.77 -14.86 -9.61
C SER A 312 -15.21 -16.00 -10.43
N THR A 313 -14.68 -15.69 -11.61
CA THR A 313 -14.21 -16.69 -12.58
C THR A 313 -12.83 -16.35 -13.10
N LEU A 314 -11.83 -17.16 -12.74
CA LEU A 314 -10.47 -17.10 -13.25
C LEU A 314 -10.34 -17.85 -14.56
N VAL A 315 -9.71 -17.19 -15.52
CA VAL A 315 -9.26 -17.77 -16.78
C VAL A 315 -7.76 -17.53 -16.89
N THR A 316 -7.02 -18.59 -17.16
CA THR A 316 -5.55 -18.53 -17.33
C THR A 316 -5.16 -19.01 -18.74
N PRO A 317 -3.95 -18.66 -19.22
CA PRO A 317 -3.43 -19.21 -20.47
C PRO A 317 -3.44 -20.75 -20.51
N ASP A 318 -3.19 -21.37 -19.36
CA ASP A 318 -3.12 -22.84 -19.20
C ASP A 318 -4.49 -23.50 -19.01
N SER A 319 -5.53 -22.74 -18.66
CA SER A 319 -6.85 -23.29 -18.34
C SER A 319 -7.97 -22.30 -18.64
N GLN A 320 -8.68 -22.59 -19.74
CA GLN A 320 -9.85 -21.86 -20.18
C GLN A 320 -11.18 -22.45 -19.68
N THR A 321 -11.14 -23.44 -18.77
CA THR A 321 -12.33 -24.12 -18.24
C THR A 321 -13.34 -23.18 -17.58
N GLY A 322 -12.87 -22.06 -17.01
CA GLY A 322 -13.73 -21.03 -16.44
C GLY A 322 -14.58 -20.28 -17.47
N LEU A 323 -14.21 -20.26 -18.77
CA LEU A 323 -14.93 -19.47 -19.78
C LEU A 323 -16.41 -19.82 -19.89
N SER A 324 -16.78 -21.10 -19.70
CA SER A 324 -18.18 -21.53 -19.74
C SER A 324 -19.03 -20.96 -18.61
N SER A 325 -18.40 -20.48 -17.53
CA SER A 325 -19.07 -19.85 -16.39
C SER A 325 -19.21 -18.33 -16.54
N ILE A 326 -18.65 -17.74 -17.62
CA ILE A 326 -18.80 -16.32 -17.92
C ILE A 326 -20.01 -16.13 -18.83
N ASP A 327 -21.00 -15.38 -18.36
CA ASP A 327 -22.14 -15.01 -19.18
C ASP A 327 -21.78 -13.84 -20.09
N MET A 328 -21.64 -14.15 -21.38
CA MET A 328 -21.30 -13.19 -22.44
C MET A 328 -22.50 -12.85 -23.34
N ASN A 329 -23.65 -13.51 -23.16
CA ASN A 329 -24.82 -13.38 -24.03
C ASN A 329 -25.96 -12.60 -23.38
N ILE A 330 -25.62 -11.60 -22.57
CA ILE A 330 -26.59 -10.64 -22.05
C ILE A 330 -27.04 -9.78 -23.23
N ASP A 331 -28.14 -10.16 -23.89
CA ASP A 331 -28.71 -9.43 -25.03
C ASP A 331 -29.03 -7.98 -24.65
N ASP A 332 -28.62 -7.03 -25.48
CA ASP A 332 -29.07 -5.63 -25.49
C ASP A 332 -30.50 -5.50 -26.08
N ASP A 333 -31.37 -6.51 -25.87
CA ASP A 333 -32.73 -6.50 -26.41
C ASP A 333 -33.60 -5.46 -25.66
N ILE A 334 -34.46 -4.76 -26.39
CA ILE A 334 -35.21 -3.57 -25.92
C ILE A 334 -36.15 -3.90 -24.74
N ASP A 335 -36.49 -5.18 -24.53
CA ASP A 335 -37.26 -5.68 -23.37
C ASP A 335 -36.43 -5.92 -22.09
N ASN A 336 -35.08 -5.92 -22.16
CA ASN A 336 -34.19 -6.03 -20.99
C ASN A 336 -34.05 -4.73 -20.18
N ALA A 337 -34.69 -3.63 -20.60
CA ALA A 337 -34.72 -2.36 -19.87
C ALA A 337 -35.30 -2.48 -18.44
N TYR A 338 -35.98 -3.60 -18.14
CA TYR A 338 -36.55 -3.91 -16.82
C TYR A 338 -35.70 -4.84 -15.95
N LYS A 339 -34.57 -5.39 -16.44
CA LYS A 339 -33.61 -6.07 -15.55
C LYS A 339 -32.89 -5.02 -14.73
N THR A 340 -33.35 -4.82 -13.50
CA THR A 340 -32.65 -3.97 -12.54
C THR A 340 -31.28 -4.59 -12.24
N ASN A 341 -30.22 -3.91 -12.66
CA ASN A 341 -28.85 -4.23 -12.23
C ASN A 341 -28.68 -3.81 -10.76
N ILE A 342 -29.29 -4.59 -9.86
CA ILE A 342 -29.29 -4.32 -8.42
C ILE A 342 -27.87 -4.54 -7.89
N GLN A 343 -27.35 -3.51 -7.25
CA GLN A 343 -25.97 -3.46 -6.78
C GLN A 343 -25.97 -3.03 -5.31
N ILE A 344 -25.33 -3.82 -4.46
CA ILE A 344 -25.31 -3.63 -3.01
C ILE A 344 -23.86 -3.71 -2.53
N ALA A 345 -23.47 -2.81 -1.62
CA ALA A 345 -22.09 -2.63 -1.19
C ALA A 345 -21.42 -3.93 -0.72
N GLU A 346 -22.06 -4.71 0.15
CA GLU A 346 -21.48 -5.94 0.69
C GLU A 346 -21.35 -7.04 -0.36
N LEU A 347 -22.24 -7.09 -1.36
CA LEU A 347 -22.15 -8.05 -2.46
C LEU A 347 -21.03 -7.67 -3.44
N ASN A 348 -20.88 -6.38 -3.72
CA ASN A 348 -19.76 -5.85 -4.51
C ASN A 348 -18.42 -6.11 -3.83
N CYS A 349 -18.34 -5.84 -2.53
CA CYS A 349 -17.17 -6.10 -1.72
C CYS A 349 -16.84 -7.60 -1.67
N LEU A 350 -17.84 -8.47 -1.49
CA LEU A 350 -17.65 -9.92 -1.52
C LEU A 350 -17.15 -10.39 -2.89
N SER A 351 -17.73 -9.87 -3.98
CA SER A 351 -17.30 -10.18 -5.35
C SER A 351 -15.82 -9.83 -5.56
N ALA A 352 -15.42 -8.63 -5.16
CA ALA A 352 -14.02 -8.20 -5.21
C ALA A 352 -13.11 -9.06 -4.31
N CYS A 353 -13.54 -9.39 -3.08
CA CYS A 353 -12.77 -10.23 -2.17
C CYS A 353 -12.50 -11.62 -2.77
N LEU A 354 -13.51 -12.27 -3.36
CA LEU A 354 -13.36 -13.56 -4.03
C LEU A 354 -12.35 -13.46 -5.19
N ALA A 355 -12.49 -12.44 -6.03
CA ALA A 355 -11.56 -12.19 -7.14
C ALA A 355 -10.12 -11.98 -6.66
N ILE A 356 -9.91 -11.18 -5.61
CA ILE A 356 -8.58 -10.90 -5.07
C ILE A 356 -7.95 -12.14 -4.44
N ILE A 357 -8.73 -12.94 -3.70
CA ILE A 357 -8.25 -14.20 -3.13
C ILE A 357 -7.80 -15.14 -4.25
N GLN A 358 -8.59 -15.24 -5.33
CA GLN A 358 -8.28 -16.10 -6.46
C GLN A 358 -7.05 -15.61 -7.25
N TRP A 359 -6.92 -14.30 -7.50
CA TRP A 359 -5.71 -13.71 -8.10
C TRP A 359 -4.47 -13.93 -7.22
N LYS A 360 -4.58 -13.74 -5.90
CA LYS A 360 -3.47 -13.98 -4.97
C LYS A 360 -3.08 -15.45 -4.88
N LYS A 361 -4.04 -16.39 -4.99
CA LYS A 361 -3.76 -17.82 -5.16
C LYS A 361 -2.99 -18.09 -6.45
N TYR A 362 -3.43 -17.50 -7.56
CA TYR A 362 -2.75 -17.60 -8.87
C TYR A 362 -1.29 -17.11 -8.79
N CYS A 363 -1.03 -15.99 -8.09
CA CYS A 363 0.33 -15.47 -7.88
C CYS A 363 1.15 -16.25 -6.83
N GLY A 364 0.59 -17.30 -6.21
CA GLY A 364 1.25 -18.07 -5.16
C GLY A 364 1.42 -17.32 -3.83
N PHE A 365 0.68 -16.23 -3.62
CA PHE A 365 0.60 -15.55 -2.32
C PHE A 365 -0.14 -16.42 -1.30
N TYR A 366 -1.28 -16.97 -1.70
CA TYR A 366 -1.99 -18.01 -0.94
C TYR A 366 -1.70 -19.38 -1.52
N GLN A 367 -1.67 -20.40 -0.67
CA GLN A 367 -1.60 -21.79 -1.14
C GLN A 367 -2.93 -22.19 -1.79
N ASP A 368 -2.86 -22.75 -3.00
CA ASP A 368 -4.01 -23.31 -3.69
C ASP A 368 -3.83 -24.80 -3.98
N VAL A 369 -4.50 -25.64 -3.19
CA VAL A 369 -4.42 -27.10 -3.28
C VAL A 369 -5.37 -27.64 -4.36
N ARG A 370 -6.52 -26.98 -4.56
CA ARG A 370 -7.62 -27.52 -5.35
C ARG A 370 -7.75 -26.88 -6.73
N LYS A 371 -7.17 -25.69 -6.93
CA LYS A 371 -7.09 -25.00 -8.22
C LYS A 371 -8.46 -24.82 -8.90
N TYR A 372 -9.44 -24.41 -8.12
CA TYR A 372 -10.76 -24.06 -8.65
C TYR A 372 -10.69 -22.76 -9.44
N THR A 373 -11.41 -22.73 -10.55
CA THR A 373 -11.43 -21.57 -11.46
C THR A 373 -12.69 -20.73 -11.29
N THR A 374 -13.73 -21.23 -10.64
CA THR A 374 -14.97 -20.47 -10.40
C THR A 374 -15.42 -20.59 -8.96
N ASP A 375 -15.70 -19.44 -8.33
CA ASP A 375 -16.35 -19.32 -7.03
C ASP A 375 -17.76 -18.74 -7.21
N VAL A 376 -18.77 -19.38 -6.61
CA VAL A 376 -20.17 -18.91 -6.63
C VAL A 376 -20.70 -18.86 -5.20
N TYR A 377 -21.04 -17.67 -4.73
CA TYR A 377 -21.76 -17.47 -3.49
C TYR A 377 -23.24 -17.24 -3.76
N SER A 378 -24.11 -18.07 -3.19
CA SER A 378 -25.56 -17.90 -3.27
C SER A 378 -26.07 -17.16 -2.02
N ILE A 379 -26.82 -16.08 -2.25
CA ILE A 379 -27.38 -15.22 -1.19
C ILE A 379 -28.44 -15.97 -0.40
N ASN A 380 -29.22 -16.80 -1.09
CA ASN A 380 -30.44 -17.40 -0.55
C ASN A 380 -30.14 -18.48 0.50
N ASP A 381 -29.09 -19.26 0.27
CA ASP A 381 -28.71 -20.41 1.11
C ASP A 381 -27.36 -20.19 1.83
N GLY A 382 -26.64 -19.12 1.51
CA GLY A 382 -25.35 -18.78 2.11
C GLY A 382 -24.21 -19.72 1.71
N VAL A 383 -24.39 -20.52 0.64
CA VAL A 383 -23.39 -21.50 0.20
C VAL A 383 -22.35 -20.83 -0.69
N LEU A 384 -21.08 -21.08 -0.40
CA LEU A 384 -19.96 -20.83 -1.32
C LEU A 384 -19.60 -22.13 -2.04
N ALA A 385 -19.98 -22.23 -3.31
CA ALA A 385 -19.66 -23.33 -4.18
C ALA A 385 -18.38 -23.04 -4.99
N HIS A 386 -17.61 -24.11 -5.24
CA HIS A 386 -16.43 -24.07 -6.08
C HIS A 386 -16.65 -24.95 -7.30
N GLU A 387 -16.53 -24.37 -8.48
CA GLU A 387 -16.78 -25.02 -9.76
C GLU A 387 -15.52 -24.97 -10.62
N ASN A 388 -15.42 -25.90 -11.58
CA ASN A 388 -14.36 -26.02 -12.58
C ASN A 388 -12.94 -26.15 -11.98
N THR A 389 -12.22 -27.20 -12.34
CA THR A 389 -10.79 -27.34 -11.94
C THR A 389 -9.90 -27.06 -13.13
N SER A 390 -8.77 -26.39 -12.91
CA SER A 390 -7.74 -26.34 -13.95
C SER A 390 -7.12 -27.72 -14.14
N ALA A 391 -6.90 -28.11 -15.40
CA ALA A 391 -6.21 -29.36 -15.69
C ALA A 391 -4.78 -29.30 -15.12
N LEU A 392 -4.33 -30.42 -14.55
CA LEU A 392 -3.03 -30.55 -13.86
C LEU A 392 -1.84 -30.17 -14.73
#